data_AF-A0A9P7E6M1-F1
#
_entry.id   AF-A0A9P7E6M1-F1
#
_cell.length_a   1.000
_cell.length_b   1.000
_cell.length_c   1.000
_cell.angle_alpha   90.00
_cell.angle_beta   90.00
_cell.angle_gamma   90.00
#
_symmetry.space_group_name_H-M   'P 1'
#
loop_
_entity.id
_entity.type
_entity.pdbx_description
1 polymer ?
#
loop_
_entity_poly.entity_id
_entity_poly.type
_entity_poly.pdbx_seq_one_letter_code
_entity_poly.pdbx_strand_id
1 'polypeptide(L)'
;MRDFNEQWEAAVREREWEKQEIHTWQEEQQALLRKNVAEELAWHKAKISARKDQEGEIWHLLKDTFSISQDADFIVHQPADREDVYSYEYEDGPGPNTQNLAFDLKHGFNTPWNAKILNILLEELKKRSVEEEWPFWRSDGYYKAILEDRYKCLWMVWRAAQPKVTVKGSLETAAEVEGRLIAKRGENLKSVHQTTCWQNKYLRRAKVLQQVIELKKDGEDKDLPAWQWLQKLIKMLGDGGMSSEESDIENNVKCVLRVKNMAWCRRIERELNIIDNQRVLDDEIFMPQGSKPMKRICASGNSTTVQNPVTGLPKALYNGEWFDGLTGGQVERLNVSDETFQF
;
A
#
# COMPACT_ATOMS: atom_id res chain seq x y z
N MET A 1 -31.02 53.29 44.74
CA MET A 1 -29.88 53.18 43.79
C MET A 1 -28.87 52.10 44.20
N ARG A 2 -28.51 51.92 45.49
CA ARG A 2 -27.64 50.80 45.92
C ARG A 2 -28.23 49.41 45.65
N ASP A 3 -29.50 49.20 45.96
CA ASP A 3 -30.19 47.90 45.76
C ASP A 3 -30.15 47.39 44.32
N PHE A 4 -30.23 48.29 43.33
CA PHE A 4 -30.23 47.92 41.93
C PHE A 4 -28.84 47.45 41.45
N ASN A 5 -27.77 48.04 41.99
CA ASN A 5 -26.40 47.66 41.64
C ASN A 5 -26.04 46.29 42.21
N GLU A 6 -26.45 46.01 43.44
CA GLU A 6 -26.24 44.70 44.08
C GLU A 6 -27.01 43.58 43.36
N GLN A 7 -28.26 43.83 42.93
CA GLN A 7 -29.02 42.88 42.12
C GLN A 7 -28.39 42.61 40.75
N TRP A 8 -27.85 43.65 40.09
CA TRP A 8 -27.17 43.50 38.80
C TRP A 8 -25.87 42.70 38.92
N GLU A 9 -25.03 42.98 39.94
CA GLU A 9 -23.80 42.24 40.19
C GLU A 9 -24.06 40.78 40.61
N ALA A 10 -25.17 40.51 41.29
CA ALA A 10 -25.60 39.13 41.58
C ALA A 10 -25.99 38.38 40.30
N ALA A 11 -26.78 39.00 39.42
CA ALA A 11 -27.20 38.41 38.15
C ALA A 11 -26.04 38.17 37.17
N VAL A 12 -25.01 39.03 37.19
CA VAL A 12 -23.79 38.83 36.38
C VAL A 12 -22.99 37.63 36.90
N ARG A 13 -22.80 37.51 38.22
CA ARG A 13 -22.11 36.36 38.83
C ARG A 13 -22.82 35.04 38.59
N GLU A 14 -24.15 35.04 38.65
CA GLU A 14 -24.97 33.86 38.35
C GLU A 14 -24.78 33.41 36.89
N ARG A 15 -24.83 34.34 35.93
CA ARG A 15 -24.56 34.02 34.51
C ARG A 15 -23.13 33.58 34.25
N GLU A 16 -22.14 34.13 34.94
CA GLU A 16 -20.75 33.70 34.83
C GLU A 16 -20.55 32.29 35.39
N TRP A 17 -21.20 31.98 36.50
CA TRP A 17 -21.21 30.65 37.10
C TRP A 17 -21.91 29.62 36.19
N GLU A 18 -23.08 29.94 35.64
CA GLU A 18 -23.78 29.08 34.67
C GLU A 18 -22.92 28.81 33.41
N LYS A 19 -22.21 29.82 32.91
CA LYS A 19 -21.29 29.65 31.78
C LYS A 19 -20.13 28.73 32.13
N GLN A 20 -19.59 28.84 33.34
CA GLN A 20 -18.52 27.96 33.82
C GLN A 20 -19.03 26.52 33.95
N GLU A 21 -20.22 26.30 34.51
CA GLU A 21 -20.82 24.95 34.60
C GLU A 21 -21.11 24.34 33.22
N ILE A 22 -21.63 25.13 32.28
CA ILE A 22 -21.87 24.65 30.92
C ILE A 22 -20.54 24.28 30.24
N HIS A 23 -19.48 25.08 30.45
CA HIS A 23 -18.17 24.81 29.88
C HIS A 23 -17.54 23.54 30.48
N THR A 24 -17.54 23.39 31.80
CA THR A 24 -17.01 22.19 32.46
C THR A 24 -17.78 20.94 32.04
N TRP A 25 -19.11 21.02 31.97
CA TRP A 25 -19.94 19.93 31.49
C TRP A 25 -19.60 19.55 30.03
N GLN A 26 -19.41 20.54 29.15
CA GLN A 26 -19.00 20.28 27.77
C GLN A 26 -17.60 19.64 27.68
N GLU A 27 -16.64 20.08 28.50
CA GLU A 27 -15.30 19.49 28.57
C GLU A 27 -15.34 18.04 29.05
N GLU A 28 -16.15 17.73 30.06
CA GLU A 28 -16.34 16.37 30.56
C GLU A 28 -16.96 15.46 29.49
N GLN A 29 -17.98 15.94 28.76
CA GLN A 29 -18.57 15.18 27.65
C GLN A 29 -17.56 14.94 26.52
N GLN A 30 -16.75 15.95 26.17
CA GLN A 30 -15.69 15.79 25.18
C GLN A 30 -14.61 14.81 25.64
N ALA A 31 -14.21 14.85 26.91
CA ALA A 31 -13.23 13.93 27.47
C ALA A 31 -13.74 12.48 27.44
N LEU A 32 -15.01 12.26 27.77
CA LEU A 32 -15.65 10.95 27.71
C LEU A 32 -15.71 10.42 26.27
N LEU A 33 -16.11 11.25 25.31
CA LEU A 33 -16.12 10.89 23.90
C LEU A 33 -14.72 10.53 23.39
N ARG A 34 -13.69 11.31 23.74
CA ARG A 34 -12.29 11.04 23.38
C ARG A 34 -11.81 9.70 23.94
N LYS A 35 -12.16 9.40 25.20
CA LYS A 35 -11.83 8.13 25.85
C LYS A 35 -12.48 6.95 25.11
N ASN A 36 -13.77 7.03 24.83
CA ASN A 36 -14.50 5.98 24.12
C ASN A 36 -13.93 5.75 22.71
N VAL A 37 -13.63 6.81 21.96
CA VAL A 37 -12.99 6.70 20.63
C VAL A 37 -11.60 6.06 20.72
N ALA A 38 -10.81 6.40 21.75
CA ALA A 38 -9.50 5.81 21.96
C ALA A 38 -9.58 4.30 22.27
N GLU A 39 -10.53 3.90 23.11
CA GLU A 39 -10.78 2.48 23.44
C GLU A 39 -11.23 1.68 22.21
N GLU A 40 -12.16 2.22 21.41
CA GLU A 40 -12.59 1.62 20.14
C GLU A 40 -11.41 1.47 19.14
N LEU A 41 -10.60 2.51 18.98
CA LEU A 41 -9.41 2.45 18.12
C LEU A 41 -8.38 1.44 18.63
N ALA A 42 -8.20 1.32 19.95
CA ALA A 42 -7.31 0.33 20.55
C ALA A 42 -7.83 -1.09 20.30
N TRP A 43 -9.13 -1.32 20.47
CA TRP A 43 -9.78 -2.60 20.17
C TRP A 43 -9.62 -2.99 18.70
N HIS A 44 -9.87 -2.05 17.78
CA HIS A 44 -9.68 -2.27 16.34
C HIS A 44 -8.21 -2.55 15.98
N LYS A 45 -7.27 -1.81 16.56
CA LYS A 45 -5.83 -2.06 16.37
C LYS A 45 -5.41 -3.44 16.88
N ALA A 46 -5.88 -3.83 18.06
CA ALA A 46 -5.61 -5.16 18.62
C ALA A 46 -6.17 -6.27 17.72
N LYS A 47 -7.39 -6.09 17.19
CA LYS A 47 -8.02 -7.02 16.25
C LYS A 47 -7.25 -7.14 14.92
N ILE A 48 -6.70 -6.04 14.40
CA ILE A 48 -5.85 -6.04 13.19
C ILE A 48 -4.50 -6.72 13.47
N SER A 49 -3.90 -6.47 14.63
CA SER A 49 -2.64 -7.12 15.04
C SER A 49 -2.84 -8.64 15.13
N ALA A 50 -3.84 -9.09 15.89
CA ALA A 50 -4.16 -10.50 16.05
C ALA A 50 -4.42 -11.22 14.72
N ARG A 51 -5.01 -10.52 13.73
CA ARG A 51 -5.17 -11.07 12.37
C ARG A 51 -3.83 -11.32 11.68
N LYS A 52 -2.90 -10.36 11.75
CA LYS A 52 -1.56 -10.50 11.16
C LYS A 52 -0.79 -11.65 11.81
N ASP A 53 -0.95 -11.81 13.12
CA ASP A 53 -0.32 -12.87 13.88
C ASP A 53 -0.85 -14.24 13.44
N GLN A 54 -2.17 -14.41 13.28
CA GLN A 54 -2.78 -15.66 12.80
C GLN A 54 -2.37 -16.04 11.36
N GLU A 55 -2.30 -15.08 10.44
CA GLU A 55 -1.79 -15.33 9.08
C GLU A 55 -0.31 -15.78 9.13
N GLY A 56 0.47 -15.20 10.05
CA GLY A 56 1.86 -15.60 10.32
C GLY A 56 1.99 -17.06 10.79
N GLU A 57 1.08 -17.52 11.65
CA GLU A 57 1.13 -18.90 12.15
C GLU A 57 0.78 -19.95 11.09
N ILE A 58 -0.19 -19.66 10.23
CA ILE A 58 -0.49 -20.50 9.06
C ILE A 58 0.75 -20.62 8.16
N TRP A 59 1.47 -19.51 8.02
CA TRP A 59 2.73 -19.48 7.30
C TRP A 59 3.80 -20.33 7.96
N HIS A 60 3.97 -20.26 9.28
CA HIS A 60 4.91 -21.11 10.01
C HIS A 60 4.57 -22.59 9.84
N LEU A 61 3.30 -22.97 9.98
CA LEU A 61 2.84 -24.34 9.74
C LEU A 61 3.21 -24.85 8.34
N LEU A 62 2.93 -24.06 7.30
CA LEU A 62 3.26 -24.43 5.92
C LEU A 62 4.78 -24.55 5.71
N LYS A 63 5.55 -23.63 6.27
CA LYS A 63 7.03 -23.66 6.21
C LYS A 63 7.58 -24.92 6.85
N ASP A 64 7.11 -25.26 8.04
CA ASP A 64 7.53 -26.46 8.75
C ASP A 64 7.14 -27.73 7.97
N THR A 65 5.90 -27.79 7.51
CA THR A 65 5.34 -28.98 6.85
C THR A 65 6.01 -29.27 5.51
N PHE A 66 6.24 -28.24 4.70
CA PHE A 66 6.86 -28.38 3.38
C PHE A 66 8.37 -28.14 3.37
N SER A 67 8.97 -27.88 4.54
CA SER A 67 10.40 -27.56 4.71
C SER A 67 10.86 -26.41 3.80
N ILE A 68 10.05 -25.35 3.71
CA ILE A 68 10.35 -24.14 2.91
C ILE A 68 10.61 -22.93 3.81
N SER A 69 11.54 -22.05 3.45
CA SER A 69 11.80 -20.81 4.20
C SER A 69 11.03 -19.62 3.62
N GLN A 70 10.86 -19.63 2.28
CA GLN A 70 10.14 -18.64 1.49
C GLN A 70 9.36 -19.34 0.36
N ASP A 71 8.35 -18.67 -0.20
CA ASP A 71 7.56 -19.22 -1.32
C ASP A 71 8.43 -19.61 -2.52
N ALA A 72 9.53 -18.89 -2.74
CA ALA A 72 10.46 -19.18 -3.83
C ALA A 72 11.17 -20.54 -3.69
N ASP A 73 11.26 -21.11 -2.48
CA ASP A 73 11.87 -22.43 -2.29
C ASP A 73 10.93 -23.54 -2.79
N PHE A 74 9.63 -23.25 -2.91
CA PHE A 74 8.63 -24.20 -3.38
C PHE A 74 8.78 -24.55 -4.88
N ILE A 75 9.62 -23.84 -5.63
CA ILE A 75 9.89 -24.13 -7.05
C ILE A 75 10.48 -25.53 -7.27
N VAL A 76 11.22 -26.06 -6.29
CA VAL A 76 11.84 -27.41 -6.36
C VAL A 76 10.97 -28.49 -5.72
N HIS A 77 9.78 -28.13 -5.24
CA HIS A 77 8.87 -29.08 -4.60
C HIS A 77 8.46 -30.18 -5.59
N GLN A 78 8.58 -31.43 -5.14
CA GLN A 78 8.15 -32.59 -5.91
C GLN A 78 6.64 -32.77 -5.72
N PRO A 79 5.84 -32.75 -6.80
CA PRO A 79 4.40 -32.97 -6.70
C PRO A 79 4.11 -34.42 -6.28
N ALA A 80 2.90 -34.65 -5.80
CA ALA A 80 2.40 -36.00 -5.52
C ALA A 80 2.51 -36.91 -6.75
N ASP A 81 2.73 -38.20 -6.49
CA ASP A 81 2.75 -39.20 -7.55
C ASP A 81 1.38 -39.31 -8.21
N ARG A 82 1.37 -39.50 -9.54
CA ARG A 82 0.11 -39.54 -10.30
C ARG A 82 -0.72 -40.77 -9.97
N GLU A 83 -0.08 -41.91 -9.72
CA GLU A 83 -0.75 -43.17 -9.42
C GLU A 83 -1.40 -43.10 -8.04
N ASP A 84 -0.70 -42.52 -7.05
CA ASP A 84 -1.26 -42.30 -5.71
C ASP A 84 -2.48 -41.37 -5.74
N VAL A 85 -2.37 -40.24 -6.45
CA VAL A 85 -3.48 -39.29 -6.61
C VAL A 85 -4.67 -39.96 -7.31
N TYR A 86 -4.41 -40.69 -8.40
CA TYR A 86 -5.45 -41.39 -9.15
C TYR A 86 -6.12 -42.49 -8.31
N SER A 87 -5.33 -43.29 -7.61
CA SER A 87 -5.84 -44.38 -6.77
C SER A 87 -6.72 -43.84 -5.66
N TYR A 88 -6.33 -42.76 -5.00
CA TYR A 88 -7.16 -42.08 -3.99
C TYR A 88 -8.46 -41.52 -4.56
N GLU A 89 -8.42 -40.93 -5.76
CA GLU A 89 -9.59 -40.28 -6.36
C GLU A 89 -10.60 -41.26 -6.95
N TYR A 90 -10.16 -42.42 -7.45
CA TYR A 90 -11.00 -43.31 -8.28
C TYR A 90 -11.02 -44.77 -7.84
N GLU A 91 -10.05 -45.23 -7.04
CA GLU A 91 -9.87 -46.65 -6.71
C GLU A 91 -9.90 -46.95 -5.20
N ASP A 92 -10.45 -46.02 -4.41
CA ASP A 92 -10.48 -46.10 -2.93
C ASP A 92 -9.07 -46.32 -2.32
N GLY A 93 -8.05 -45.80 -2.99
CA GLY A 93 -6.65 -45.87 -2.58
C GLY A 93 -6.35 -45.10 -1.29
N PRO A 94 -5.14 -45.25 -0.73
CA PRO A 94 -4.73 -44.53 0.47
C PRO A 94 -4.70 -43.01 0.22
N GLY A 95 -5.06 -42.23 1.24
CA GLY A 95 -4.95 -40.77 1.18
C GLY A 95 -3.50 -40.26 1.30
N PRO A 96 -3.31 -38.93 1.26
CA PRO A 96 -2.00 -38.30 1.38
C PRO A 96 -1.23 -38.72 2.63
N ASN A 97 0.07 -38.97 2.47
CA ASN A 97 0.96 -39.32 3.57
C ASN A 97 1.12 -38.13 4.54
N THR A 98 0.71 -38.30 5.79
CA THR A 98 0.75 -37.24 6.81
C THR A 98 2.17 -36.86 7.24
N GLN A 99 3.17 -37.71 7.02
CA GLN A 99 4.57 -37.44 7.35
C GLN A 99 5.34 -36.78 6.21
N ASN A 100 4.84 -36.88 4.98
CA ASN A 100 5.46 -36.32 3.80
C ASN A 100 4.36 -35.84 2.84
N LEU A 101 3.74 -34.71 3.20
CA LEU A 101 2.66 -34.13 2.42
C LEU A 101 3.23 -33.57 1.10
N ALA A 102 2.61 -33.98 -0.01
CA ALA A 102 2.93 -33.47 -1.34
C ALA A 102 1.63 -33.09 -2.06
N PHE A 103 1.57 -31.87 -2.58
CA PHE A 103 0.40 -31.41 -3.33
C PHE A 103 0.39 -32.00 -4.73
N ASP A 104 -0.80 -32.25 -5.28
CA ASP A 104 -0.97 -32.42 -6.71
C ASP A 104 -0.96 -31.05 -7.39
N LEU A 105 0.18 -30.70 -8.01
CA LEU A 105 0.36 -29.41 -8.66
C LEU A 105 -0.07 -29.39 -10.14
N LYS A 106 -0.46 -30.55 -10.70
CA LYS A 106 -0.94 -30.65 -12.08
C LYS A 106 -2.39 -30.18 -12.19
N HIS A 107 -3.18 -30.40 -11.15
CA HIS A 107 -4.56 -29.98 -11.07
C HIS A 107 -4.74 -28.84 -10.05
N GLY A 108 -5.96 -28.28 -9.98
CA GLY A 108 -6.26 -27.19 -9.04
C GLY A 108 -6.40 -27.68 -7.59
N PHE A 109 -6.58 -26.75 -6.65
CA PHE A 109 -6.82 -27.08 -5.23
C PHE A 109 -8.13 -27.87 -4.98
N ASN A 110 -9.04 -27.85 -5.94
CA ASN A 110 -10.36 -28.50 -5.85
C ASN A 110 -10.31 -30.03 -6.03
N THR A 111 -9.14 -30.61 -6.33
CA THR A 111 -8.99 -32.07 -6.34
C THR A 111 -9.25 -32.64 -4.95
N PRO A 112 -9.94 -33.79 -4.82
CA PRO A 112 -10.07 -34.51 -3.55
C PRO A 112 -8.74 -34.67 -2.80
N TRP A 113 -7.64 -34.95 -3.51
CA TRP A 113 -6.29 -35.07 -2.94
C TRP A 113 -5.85 -33.79 -2.21
N ASN A 114 -5.78 -32.65 -2.93
CA ASN A 114 -5.38 -31.38 -2.33
C ASN A 114 -6.34 -30.92 -1.23
N ALA A 115 -7.66 -31.13 -1.40
CA ALA A 115 -8.64 -30.82 -0.37
C ALA A 115 -8.39 -31.62 0.93
N LYS A 116 -7.98 -32.89 0.81
CA LYS A 116 -7.59 -33.72 1.96
C LYS A 116 -6.34 -33.19 2.65
N ILE A 117 -5.32 -32.77 1.90
CA ILE A 117 -4.11 -32.13 2.45
C ILE A 117 -4.47 -30.85 3.21
N LEU A 118 -5.29 -29.98 2.63
CA LEU A 118 -5.72 -28.73 3.28
C LEU A 118 -6.50 -29.00 4.58
N ASN A 119 -7.31 -30.06 4.61
CA ASN A 119 -7.98 -30.47 5.85
C ASN A 119 -6.99 -31.02 6.90
N ILE A 120 -5.96 -31.79 6.48
CA ILE A 120 -4.89 -32.24 7.40
C ILE A 120 -4.17 -31.04 8.02
N LEU A 121 -3.80 -30.05 7.19
CA LEU A 121 -3.18 -28.81 7.67
C LEU A 121 -4.09 -28.02 8.61
N LEU A 122 -5.40 -27.98 8.32
CA LEU A 122 -6.37 -27.32 9.20
C LEU A 122 -6.47 -28.00 10.57
N GLU A 123 -6.44 -29.33 10.62
CA GLU A 123 -6.44 -30.07 11.89
C GLU A 123 -5.13 -29.86 12.67
N GLU A 124 -3.98 -29.80 11.99
CA GLU A 124 -2.71 -29.47 12.66
C GLU A 124 -2.71 -28.03 13.19
N LEU A 125 -3.28 -27.08 12.45
CA LEU A 125 -3.45 -25.70 12.89
C LEU A 125 -4.32 -25.61 14.15
N LYS A 126 -5.42 -26.37 14.21
CA LYS A 126 -6.27 -26.50 15.40
C LYS A 126 -5.48 -26.98 16.59
N LYS A 127 -4.70 -28.06 16.39
CA LYS A 127 -3.88 -28.64 17.44
C LYS A 127 -2.86 -27.62 17.98
N ARG A 128 -2.10 -26.95 17.11
CA ARG A 128 -1.16 -25.89 17.52
C ARG A 128 -1.84 -24.76 18.29
N SER A 129 -3.02 -24.34 17.84
CA SER A 129 -3.75 -23.25 18.51
C SER A 129 -4.18 -23.58 19.94
N VAL A 130 -4.46 -24.85 20.23
CA VAL A 130 -4.80 -25.33 21.57
C VAL A 130 -3.52 -25.45 22.41
N GLU A 131 -2.44 -25.99 21.84
CA GLU A 131 -1.15 -26.16 22.53
C GLU A 131 -0.48 -24.83 22.89
N GLU A 132 -0.62 -23.82 22.04
CA GLU A 132 -0.04 -22.49 22.22
C GLU A 132 -1.02 -21.46 22.82
N GLU A 133 -2.21 -21.92 23.23
CA GLU A 133 -3.25 -21.10 23.85
C GLU A 133 -3.57 -19.80 23.08
N TRP A 134 -3.79 -19.93 21.76
CA TRP A 134 -3.99 -18.75 20.93
C TRP A 134 -5.20 -17.93 21.41
N PRO A 135 -5.05 -16.61 21.58
CA PRO A 135 -6.06 -15.78 22.24
C PRO A 135 -7.38 -15.69 21.47
N PHE A 136 -7.39 -16.03 20.18
CA PHE A 136 -8.58 -16.00 19.34
C PHE A 136 -8.61 -17.17 18.37
N TRP A 137 -9.73 -17.88 18.32
CA TRP A 137 -10.02 -18.88 17.29
C TRP A 137 -11.05 -18.33 16.29
N ARG A 138 -10.84 -18.61 15.00
CA ARG A 138 -11.77 -18.26 13.91
C ARG A 138 -12.48 -19.52 13.42
N SER A 139 -13.52 -19.37 12.61
CA SER A 139 -14.19 -20.54 12.05
C SER A 139 -13.25 -21.33 11.14
N ASP A 140 -13.45 -22.65 11.10
CA ASP A 140 -12.70 -23.55 10.20
C ASP A 140 -12.72 -23.08 8.74
N GLY A 141 -13.86 -22.57 8.29
CA GLY A 141 -14.00 -22.02 6.93
C GLY A 141 -13.09 -20.82 6.66
N TYR A 142 -12.81 -19.97 7.67
CA TYR A 142 -11.88 -18.85 7.54
C TYR A 142 -10.45 -19.35 7.33
N TYR A 143 -9.97 -20.28 8.18
CA TYR A 143 -8.62 -20.82 8.05
C TYR A 143 -8.45 -21.64 6.78
N LYS A 144 -9.47 -22.41 6.40
CA LYS A 144 -9.48 -23.14 5.13
C LYS A 144 -9.35 -22.19 3.93
N ALA A 145 -10.07 -21.08 3.91
CA ALA A 145 -9.96 -20.09 2.83
C ALA A 145 -8.54 -19.47 2.75
N ILE A 146 -7.89 -19.21 3.89
CA ILE A 146 -6.51 -18.73 3.90
C ILE A 146 -5.55 -19.82 3.40
N LEU A 147 -5.68 -21.06 3.86
CA LEU A 147 -4.87 -22.19 3.38
C LEU A 147 -5.03 -22.38 1.87
N GLU A 148 -6.24 -22.26 1.33
CA GLU A 148 -6.51 -22.30 -0.12
C GLU A 148 -5.83 -21.14 -0.86
N ASP A 149 -5.88 -19.92 -0.34
CA ASP A 149 -5.18 -18.76 -0.92
C ASP A 149 -3.65 -18.95 -0.91
N ARG A 150 -3.11 -19.48 0.18
CA ARG A 150 -1.69 -19.83 0.31
C ARG A 150 -1.28 -20.91 -0.67
N TYR A 151 -2.07 -21.97 -0.81
CA TYR A 151 -1.85 -22.99 -1.84
C TYR A 151 -1.81 -22.35 -3.24
N LYS A 152 -2.75 -21.47 -3.57
CA LYS A 152 -2.78 -20.79 -4.88
C LYS A 152 -1.50 -20.00 -5.12
N CYS A 153 -0.99 -19.31 -4.10
CA CYS A 153 0.29 -18.60 -4.18
C CYS A 153 1.46 -19.55 -4.48
N LEU A 154 1.59 -20.63 -3.71
CA LEU A 154 2.65 -21.65 -3.91
C LEU A 154 2.56 -22.30 -5.29
N TRP A 155 1.35 -22.67 -5.71
CA TRP A 155 1.09 -23.23 -7.02
C TRP A 155 1.45 -22.26 -8.16
N MET A 156 1.13 -20.96 -8.04
CA MET A 156 1.54 -19.96 -9.02
C MET A 156 3.06 -19.82 -9.12
N VAL A 157 3.77 -19.88 -8.00
CA VAL A 157 5.23 -19.82 -7.95
C VAL A 157 5.84 -21.06 -8.62
N TRP A 158 5.39 -22.25 -8.24
CA TRP A 158 5.83 -23.51 -8.85
C TRP A 158 5.53 -23.55 -10.36
N ARG A 159 4.31 -23.16 -10.76
CA ARG A 159 3.90 -23.12 -12.17
C ARG A 159 4.71 -22.12 -12.98
N ALA A 160 5.07 -20.98 -12.39
CA ALA A 160 5.94 -20.00 -13.03
C ALA A 160 7.36 -20.55 -13.26
N ALA A 161 7.83 -21.47 -12.42
CA ALA A 161 9.12 -22.13 -12.54
C ALA A 161 9.11 -23.33 -13.50
N GLN A 162 7.97 -23.78 -14.00
CA GLN A 162 7.95 -24.87 -14.97
C GLN A 162 8.54 -24.44 -16.32
N PRO A 163 9.28 -25.33 -17.01
CA PRO A 163 9.76 -25.08 -18.36
C PRO A 163 8.62 -24.81 -19.33
N LYS A 164 8.79 -23.81 -20.19
CA LYS A 164 7.81 -23.47 -21.23
C LYS A 164 8.31 -23.89 -22.61
N VAL A 165 7.40 -24.06 -23.55
CA VAL A 165 7.76 -24.25 -24.96
C VAL A 165 8.20 -22.90 -25.52
N THR A 166 9.42 -22.84 -26.04
CA THR A 166 10.00 -21.64 -26.66
C THR A 166 9.36 -21.35 -28.02
N VAL A 167 9.62 -20.17 -28.58
CA VAL A 167 9.17 -19.78 -29.94
C VAL A 167 9.66 -20.76 -31.01
N LYS A 168 10.76 -21.47 -30.76
CA LYS A 168 11.33 -22.48 -31.67
C LYS A 168 10.67 -23.86 -31.53
N GLY A 169 9.69 -24.02 -30.63
CA GLY A 169 9.02 -25.29 -30.36
C GLY A 169 9.79 -26.23 -29.43
N SER A 170 11.01 -25.87 -28.99
CA SER A 170 11.78 -26.64 -28.00
C SER A 170 11.39 -26.25 -26.56
N LEU A 171 11.51 -27.16 -25.61
CA LEU A 171 11.31 -26.87 -24.19
C LEU A 171 12.46 -26.01 -23.65
N GLU A 172 12.16 -25.03 -22.79
CA GLU A 172 13.15 -24.23 -22.07
C GLU A 172 14.11 -25.14 -21.29
N THR A 173 15.40 -24.84 -21.36
CA THR A 173 16.43 -25.42 -20.51
C THR A 173 16.34 -24.86 -19.09
N ALA A 174 16.93 -25.54 -18.10
CA ALA A 174 16.96 -25.06 -16.72
C ALA A 174 17.57 -23.65 -16.60
N ALA A 175 18.63 -23.36 -17.36
CA ALA A 175 19.26 -22.04 -17.38
C ALA A 175 18.35 -20.95 -17.96
N GLU A 176 17.54 -21.26 -18.99
CA GLU A 176 16.56 -20.32 -19.55
C GLU A 176 15.41 -20.04 -18.57
N VAL A 177 14.93 -21.08 -17.87
CA VAL A 177 13.92 -20.93 -16.81
C VAL A 177 14.44 -20.03 -15.69
N GLU A 178 15.66 -20.29 -15.22
CA GLU A 178 16.31 -19.48 -14.17
C GLU A 178 16.46 -18.02 -14.62
N GLY A 179 17.00 -17.78 -15.82
CA GLY A 179 17.13 -16.45 -16.39
C GLY A 179 15.79 -15.71 -16.47
N ARG A 180 14.72 -16.40 -16.87
CA ARG A 180 13.35 -15.86 -16.90
C ARG A 180 12.83 -15.49 -15.51
N LEU A 181 13.06 -16.33 -14.50
CA LEU A 181 12.65 -16.06 -13.12
C LEU A 181 13.42 -14.87 -12.52
N ILE A 182 14.73 -14.77 -12.78
CA ILE A 182 15.57 -13.64 -12.34
C ILE A 182 15.10 -12.34 -12.98
N ALA A 183 14.87 -12.33 -14.30
CA ALA A 183 14.37 -11.15 -15.02
C ALA A 183 13.04 -10.67 -14.44
N LYS A 184 12.07 -11.59 -14.27
CA LYS A 184 10.75 -11.29 -13.68
C LYS A 184 10.86 -10.77 -12.25
N ARG A 185 11.74 -11.36 -11.42
CA ARG A 185 12.00 -10.85 -10.06
C ARG A 185 12.58 -9.44 -10.10
N GLY A 186 13.52 -9.17 -11.01
CA GLY A 186 14.09 -7.85 -11.21
C GLY A 186 13.06 -6.80 -11.63
N GLU A 187 12.15 -7.14 -12.54
CA GLU A 187 11.03 -6.28 -12.95
C GLU A 187 10.07 -5.99 -11.79
N ASN A 188 9.67 -7.03 -11.04
CA ASN A 188 8.82 -6.87 -9.86
C ASN A 188 9.47 -5.97 -8.80
N LEU A 189 10.75 -6.19 -8.49
CA LEU A 189 11.49 -5.35 -7.54
C LEU A 189 11.58 -3.90 -8.01
N LYS A 190 11.84 -3.67 -9.31
CA LYS A 190 11.82 -2.32 -9.89
C LYS A 190 10.46 -1.67 -9.76
N SER A 191 9.38 -2.39 -10.05
CA SER A 191 8.01 -1.89 -9.92
C SER A 191 7.66 -1.57 -8.48
N VAL A 192 7.94 -2.47 -7.53
CA VAL A 192 7.70 -2.25 -6.09
C VAL A 192 8.49 -1.04 -5.60
N HIS A 193 9.78 -0.96 -5.95
CA HIS A 193 10.63 0.16 -5.59
C HIS A 193 10.07 1.48 -6.13
N GLN A 194 9.65 1.52 -7.40
CA GLN A 194 9.04 2.71 -8.00
C GLN A 194 7.78 3.15 -7.26
N THR A 195 6.85 2.22 -6.98
CA THR A 195 5.63 2.51 -6.23
C THR A 195 5.93 3.04 -4.84
N THR A 196 6.84 2.39 -4.09
CA THR A 196 7.26 2.85 -2.77
C THR A 196 7.92 4.23 -2.83
N CYS A 197 8.75 4.49 -3.85
CA CYS A 197 9.35 5.80 -4.07
C CYS A 197 8.28 6.88 -4.33
N TRP A 198 7.27 6.60 -5.14
CA TRP A 198 6.17 7.53 -5.42
C TRP A 198 5.37 7.85 -4.16
N GLN A 199 4.97 6.82 -3.41
CA GLN A 199 4.27 6.98 -2.14
C GLN A 199 5.08 7.80 -1.14
N ASN A 200 6.37 7.50 -0.99
CA ASN A 200 7.26 8.25 -0.10
C ASN A 200 7.47 9.71 -0.54
N LYS A 201 7.46 10.01 -1.84
CA LYS A 201 7.50 11.39 -2.34
C LYS A 201 6.20 12.12 -2.02
N TYR A 202 5.06 11.52 -2.31
CA TYR A 202 3.74 12.08 -2.00
C TYR A 202 3.60 12.39 -0.51
N LEU A 203 3.83 11.39 0.35
CA LEU A 203 3.71 11.53 1.80
C LEU A 203 4.61 12.63 2.35
N ARG A 204 5.84 12.73 1.83
CA ARG A 204 6.78 13.78 2.21
C ARG A 204 6.28 15.17 1.83
N ARG A 205 5.84 15.36 0.58
CA ARG A 205 5.31 16.65 0.11
C ARG A 205 4.05 17.03 0.87
N ALA A 206 3.14 16.09 1.10
CA ALA A 206 1.94 16.30 1.89
C ALA A 206 2.26 16.74 3.33
N LYS A 207 3.25 16.10 3.97
CA LYS A 207 3.71 16.47 5.32
C LYS A 207 4.33 17.87 5.36
N VAL A 208 5.20 18.21 4.41
CA VAL A 208 5.79 19.55 4.30
C VAL A 208 4.71 20.61 4.17
N LEU A 209 3.76 20.40 3.26
CA LEU A 209 2.64 21.32 3.06
C LEU A 209 1.77 21.48 4.30
N GLN A 210 1.50 20.38 5.00
CA GLN A 210 0.76 20.43 6.26
C GLN A 210 1.46 21.32 7.29
N GLN A 211 2.76 21.10 7.51
CA GLN A 211 3.54 21.85 8.49
C GLN A 211 3.66 23.34 8.12
N VAL A 212 3.91 23.64 6.85
CA VAL A 212 3.98 25.03 6.36
C VAL A 212 2.63 25.74 6.54
N ILE A 213 1.52 25.08 6.21
CA ILE A 213 0.19 25.66 6.38
C ILE A 213 -0.14 25.89 7.86
N GLU A 214 0.23 24.96 8.75
CA GLU A 214 0.06 25.13 10.20
C GLU A 214 0.81 26.36 10.70
N LEU A 215 2.10 26.50 10.37
CA LEU A 215 2.91 27.66 10.76
C LEU A 215 2.40 28.98 10.20
N LYS A 216 1.96 28.99 8.94
CA LYS A 216 1.44 30.20 8.27
C LYS A 216 0.07 30.65 8.78
N LYS A 217 -0.73 29.73 9.32
CA LYS A 217 -1.99 30.07 9.99
C LYS A 217 -1.72 30.84 11.27
N ASP A 218 -0.69 30.47 12.02
CA ASP A 218 -0.33 31.12 13.27
C ASP A 218 0.26 32.52 13.05
N GLY A 219 0.91 32.74 11.89
CA GLY A 219 1.54 34.02 11.52
C GLY A 219 0.67 35.00 10.72
N GLU A 220 -0.57 34.63 10.34
CA GLU A 220 -1.44 35.40 9.43
C GLU A 220 -0.76 35.80 8.09
N ASP A 221 -0.02 34.87 7.50
CA ASP A 221 0.76 35.15 6.30
C ASP A 221 -0.11 35.30 5.02
N LYS A 222 0.26 36.28 4.17
CA LYS A 222 -0.46 36.60 2.92
C LYS A 222 -0.41 35.49 1.86
N ASP A 223 0.59 34.62 1.89
CA ASP A 223 0.77 33.52 0.93
C ASP A 223 0.09 32.21 1.35
N LEU A 224 -0.57 32.17 2.51
CA LEU A 224 -1.33 31.01 3.00
C LEU A 224 -2.29 30.41 1.94
N PRO A 225 -3.06 31.20 1.15
CA PRO A 225 -3.93 30.65 0.12
C PRO A 225 -3.18 29.87 -0.97
N ALA A 226 -1.96 30.31 -1.34
CA ALA A 226 -1.15 29.62 -2.34
C ALA A 226 -0.68 28.25 -1.83
N TRP A 227 -0.30 28.15 -0.56
CA TRP A 227 0.09 26.88 0.06
C TRP A 227 -1.10 25.91 0.21
N GLN A 228 -2.29 26.43 0.54
CA GLN A 228 -3.51 25.63 0.56
C GLN A 228 -3.88 25.10 -0.83
N TRP A 229 -3.70 25.93 -1.86
CA TRP A 229 -3.88 25.51 -3.25
C TRP A 229 -2.89 24.40 -3.64
N LEU A 230 -1.60 24.52 -3.27
CA LEU A 230 -0.61 23.46 -3.49
C LEU A 230 -0.98 22.17 -2.75
N GLN A 231 -1.50 22.26 -1.53
CA GLN A 231 -1.99 21.09 -0.80
C GLN A 231 -3.15 20.41 -1.51
N LYS A 232 -4.11 21.19 -2.04
CA LYS A 232 -5.20 20.66 -2.85
C LYS A 232 -4.68 19.96 -4.11
N LEU A 233 -3.74 20.58 -4.83
CA LEU A 233 -3.08 20.01 -6.00
C LEU A 233 -2.46 18.64 -5.70
N ILE A 234 -1.63 18.55 -4.65
CA ILE A 234 -0.94 17.32 -4.26
C ILE A 234 -1.93 16.23 -3.83
N LYS A 235 -2.98 16.58 -3.07
CA LYS A 235 -4.00 15.63 -2.62
C LYS A 235 -4.79 15.03 -3.78
N MET A 236 -5.15 15.82 -4.79
CA MET A 236 -5.84 15.30 -5.97
C MET A 236 -4.94 14.39 -6.81
N LEU A 237 -3.67 14.76 -6.97
CA LEU A 237 -2.71 13.96 -7.74
C LEU A 237 -2.35 12.64 -7.06
N GLY A 238 -2.33 12.60 -5.72
CA GLY A 238 -1.95 11.43 -4.95
C GLY A 238 -0.51 10.99 -5.21
N ASP A 239 -0.22 9.71 -4.95
CA ASP A 239 1.03 9.05 -5.34
C ASP A 239 1.13 8.84 -6.86
N GLY A 240 -0.01 8.71 -7.54
CA GLY A 240 -0.14 8.60 -8.98
C GLY A 240 0.41 9.79 -9.78
N GLY A 241 0.45 10.99 -9.19
CA GLY A 241 1.05 12.18 -9.82
C GLY A 241 2.50 12.46 -9.41
N MET A 242 3.18 11.51 -8.76
CA MET A 242 4.59 11.65 -8.41
C MET A 242 5.48 11.08 -9.51
N SER A 243 6.34 11.93 -10.09
CA SER A 243 7.24 11.48 -11.16
C SER A 243 8.34 10.53 -10.68
N SER A 244 8.73 9.62 -11.57
CA SER A 244 9.93 8.80 -11.40
C SER A 244 11.20 9.60 -11.68
N GLU A 245 12.27 9.30 -10.96
CA GLU A 245 13.61 9.84 -11.20
C GLU A 245 14.52 8.68 -11.60
N GLU A 246 15.29 8.86 -12.68
CA GLU A 246 16.39 7.97 -13.03
C GLU A 246 17.71 8.66 -12.64
N SER A 247 18.59 7.93 -11.96
CA SER A 247 19.95 8.38 -11.72
C SER A 247 20.73 8.33 -13.02
N ASP A 248 21.37 9.43 -13.37
CA ASP A 248 22.26 9.54 -14.52
C ASP A 248 23.57 10.25 -14.11
N ILE A 249 24.61 10.13 -14.92
CA ILE A 249 25.91 10.76 -14.69
C ILE A 249 26.09 11.87 -15.72
N GLU A 250 25.94 13.12 -15.30
CA GLU A 250 26.22 14.29 -16.15
C GLU A 250 27.75 14.50 -16.23
N ASN A 251 28.28 14.48 -17.45
CA ASN A 251 29.69 14.73 -17.77
C ASN A 251 30.70 13.83 -17.02
N ASN A 252 30.34 12.57 -16.74
CA ASN A 252 31.18 11.58 -16.03
C ASN A 252 31.65 11.99 -14.61
N VAL A 253 31.15 13.09 -14.04
CA VAL A 253 31.64 13.64 -12.76
C VAL A 253 30.53 13.94 -11.77
N LYS A 254 29.30 14.23 -12.22
CA LYS A 254 28.19 14.59 -11.31
C LYS A 254 27.00 13.67 -11.49
N CYS A 255 26.61 13.00 -10.41
CA CYS A 255 25.33 12.29 -10.35
C CYS A 255 24.19 13.31 -10.40
N VAL A 256 23.33 13.18 -11.41
CA VAL A 256 22.12 14.00 -11.58
C VAL A 256 20.90 13.08 -11.61
N LEU A 257 19.75 13.62 -11.22
CA LEU A 257 18.48 12.92 -11.32
C LEU A 257 17.71 13.46 -12.51
N ARG A 258 17.45 12.61 -13.51
CA ARG A 258 16.58 12.96 -14.63
C ARG A 258 15.15 12.60 -14.27
N VAL A 259 14.29 13.60 -14.28
CA VAL A 259 12.87 13.41 -13.99
C VAL A 259 12.20 12.91 -15.26
N LYS A 260 11.48 11.79 -15.17
CA LYS A 260 10.69 11.26 -16.30
C LYS A 260 9.52 12.18 -16.61
N ASN A 261 9.26 12.35 -17.90
CA ASN A 261 8.13 13.14 -18.37
C ASN A 261 6.82 12.38 -18.17
N MET A 262 5.80 13.03 -17.62
CA MET A 262 4.45 12.46 -17.49
C MET A 262 3.58 13.00 -18.61
N ALA A 263 3.51 12.28 -19.74
CA ALA A 263 2.84 12.76 -20.95
C ALA A 263 1.39 13.19 -20.71
N TRP A 264 0.69 12.50 -19.79
CA TRP A 264 -0.70 12.78 -19.47
C TRP A 264 -0.89 13.96 -18.51
N CYS A 265 0.12 14.31 -17.72
CA CYS A 265 0.00 15.32 -16.68
C CYS A 265 0.41 16.69 -17.23
N ARG A 266 -0.33 17.74 -16.85
CA ARG A 266 0.09 19.11 -17.09
C ARG A 266 1.47 19.35 -16.46
N ARG A 267 2.26 20.22 -17.09
CA ARG A 267 3.51 20.73 -16.52
C ARG A 267 3.24 21.46 -15.19
N ILE A 268 3.52 20.76 -14.09
CA ILE A 268 3.40 21.22 -12.71
C ILE A 268 4.76 21.19 -11.97
N GLU A 269 5.86 21.11 -12.72
CA GLU A 269 7.20 20.94 -12.15
C GLU A 269 7.60 22.14 -11.29
N ARG A 270 7.10 23.33 -11.61
CA ARG A 270 7.35 24.55 -10.85
C ARG A 270 6.75 24.46 -9.44
N GLU A 271 5.49 24.05 -9.36
CA GLU A 271 4.71 23.89 -8.14
C GLU A 271 5.36 22.82 -7.25
N LEU A 272 5.76 21.69 -7.83
CA LEU A 272 6.46 20.62 -7.12
C LEU A 272 7.83 21.08 -6.62
N ASN A 273 8.57 21.88 -7.40
CA ASN A 273 9.87 22.41 -6.99
C ASN A 273 9.75 23.42 -5.84
N ILE A 274 8.68 24.22 -5.77
CA ILE A 274 8.43 25.12 -4.62
C ILE A 274 8.35 24.31 -3.32
N ILE A 275 7.59 23.21 -3.34
CA ILE A 275 7.42 22.34 -2.17
C ILE A 275 8.74 21.67 -1.78
N ASP A 276 9.45 21.12 -2.77
CA ASP A 276 10.70 20.40 -2.52
C ASP A 276 11.81 21.33 -2.01
N ASN A 277 11.85 22.58 -2.49
CA ASN A 277 12.84 23.58 -2.07
C ASN A 277 12.57 24.13 -0.66
N GLN A 278 11.34 24.09 -0.16
CA GLN A 278 11.03 24.61 1.18
C GLN A 278 11.87 23.93 2.27
N ARG A 279 12.18 22.64 2.12
CA ARG A 279 13.03 21.91 3.09
C ARG A 279 14.50 22.33 3.06
N VAL A 280 14.95 22.99 1.99
CA VAL A 280 16.34 23.42 1.81
C VAL A 280 16.51 24.87 2.25
N LEU A 281 15.47 25.67 2.09
CA LEU A 281 15.51 27.10 2.40
C LEU A 281 15.24 27.38 3.88
N ASP A 282 14.53 26.49 4.56
CA ASP A 282 14.01 26.73 5.89
C ASP A 282 14.62 25.79 6.93
N ASP A 283 15.86 26.08 7.29
CA ASP A 283 16.63 25.34 8.30
C ASP A 283 16.07 25.52 9.72
N GLU A 284 15.22 26.52 9.94
CA GLU A 284 14.53 26.76 11.22
C GLU A 284 13.33 25.83 11.39
N ILE A 285 12.58 25.56 10.32
CA ILE A 285 11.42 24.65 10.34
C ILE A 285 11.85 23.19 10.13
N PHE A 286 12.85 22.94 9.28
CA PHE A 286 13.25 21.58 8.89
C PHE A 286 14.70 21.30 9.24
N MET A 287 14.94 20.36 10.15
CA MET A 287 16.30 19.87 10.35
C MET A 287 16.82 19.18 9.09
N PRO A 288 18.05 19.50 8.64
CA PRO A 288 18.65 18.84 7.49
C PRO A 288 18.79 17.34 7.78
N GLN A 289 18.12 16.52 6.98
CA GLN A 289 18.19 15.06 7.07
C GLN A 289 18.70 14.45 5.77
N GLY A 290 19.76 13.66 5.89
CA GLY A 290 20.35 12.89 4.79
C GLY A 290 21.34 13.68 3.93
N SER A 291 21.59 13.16 2.73
CA SER A 291 22.48 13.79 1.76
C SER A 291 21.87 15.06 1.16
N LYS A 292 22.73 15.98 0.71
CA LYS A 292 22.30 17.18 -0.02
C LYS A 292 21.45 16.78 -1.23
N PRO A 293 20.35 17.50 -1.52
CA PRO A 293 19.53 17.23 -2.69
C PRO A 293 20.38 17.19 -3.97
N MET A 294 20.24 16.13 -4.76
CA MET A 294 20.90 16.05 -6.06
C MET A 294 20.21 17.00 -7.05
N LYS A 295 21.00 17.55 -7.98
CA LYS A 295 20.47 18.36 -9.08
C LYS A 295 19.49 17.53 -9.90
N ARG A 296 18.28 18.07 -10.07
CA ARG A 296 17.23 17.48 -10.92
C ARG A 296 17.19 18.17 -12.27
N ILE A 297 17.14 17.37 -13.34
CA ILE A 297 17.03 17.85 -14.71
C ILE A 297 15.67 17.43 -15.26
N CYS A 298 14.82 18.43 -15.52
CA CYS A 298 13.56 18.26 -16.23
C CYS A 298 13.75 18.78 -17.66
N ALA A 299 13.81 17.87 -18.63
CA ALA A 299 13.99 18.22 -20.05
C ALA A 299 12.96 17.49 -20.91
N SER A 300 12.53 18.11 -22.01
CA SER A 300 11.60 17.49 -22.96
C SER A 300 12.13 16.18 -23.57
N GLY A 301 13.47 16.03 -23.65
CA GLY A 301 14.12 14.80 -24.11
C GLY A 301 14.26 13.69 -23.06
N ASN A 302 13.76 13.88 -21.84
CA ASN A 302 13.77 12.82 -20.83
C ASN A 302 12.77 11.70 -21.18
N SER A 303 13.06 10.49 -20.70
CA SER A 303 12.20 9.32 -20.88
C SER A 303 10.80 9.56 -20.30
N THR A 304 9.78 9.07 -20.99
CA THR A 304 8.40 9.13 -20.50
C THR A 304 8.19 8.10 -19.39
N THR A 305 7.40 8.44 -18.39
CA THR A 305 6.96 7.48 -17.37
C THR A 305 6.07 6.41 -18.00
N VAL A 306 6.14 5.18 -17.48
CA VAL A 306 5.23 4.08 -17.86
C VAL A 306 3.92 4.14 -17.05
N GLN A 307 3.78 5.13 -16.17
CA GLN A 307 2.66 5.26 -15.25
C GLN A 307 1.35 5.55 -15.98
N ASN A 308 0.31 4.84 -15.59
CA ASN A 308 -1.04 5.08 -16.07
C ASN A 308 -1.55 6.46 -15.59
N PRO A 309 -2.38 7.14 -16.39
CA PRO A 309 -2.99 8.39 -15.97
C PRO A 309 -3.87 8.17 -14.74
N VAL A 310 -3.83 9.12 -13.80
CA VAL A 310 -4.73 9.11 -12.64
C VAL A 310 -6.15 9.38 -13.13
N THR A 311 -7.11 8.56 -12.71
CA THR A 311 -8.54 8.72 -13.02
C THR A 311 -9.20 9.68 -12.04
N GLY A 312 -10.26 10.38 -12.44
CA GLY A 312 -10.99 11.28 -11.53
C GLY A 312 -10.39 12.67 -11.38
N LEU A 313 -9.36 13.04 -12.17
CA LEU A 313 -8.77 14.37 -12.07
C LEU A 313 -9.62 15.41 -12.83
N PRO A 314 -9.61 16.67 -12.38
CA PRO A 314 -10.07 17.81 -13.18
C PRO A 314 -9.39 17.86 -14.54
N LYS A 315 -10.13 18.23 -15.60
CA LYS A 315 -9.59 18.37 -16.97
C LYS A 315 -8.31 19.22 -17.02
N ALA A 316 -8.25 20.28 -16.20
CA ALA A 316 -7.13 21.22 -16.16
C ALA A 316 -5.79 20.63 -15.67
N LEU A 317 -5.81 19.45 -15.02
CA LEU A 317 -4.59 18.75 -14.59
C LEU A 317 -4.02 17.82 -15.67
N TYR A 318 -4.78 17.52 -16.72
CA TYR A 318 -4.26 16.76 -17.85
C TYR A 318 -3.51 17.68 -18.82
N ASN A 319 -2.51 17.13 -19.49
CA ASN A 319 -1.88 17.78 -20.63
C ASN A 319 -2.89 17.84 -21.78
N GLY A 320 -3.17 19.05 -22.29
CA GLY A 320 -4.17 19.26 -23.34
C GLY A 320 -3.87 18.47 -24.62
N GLU A 321 -2.63 18.51 -25.12
CA GLU A 321 -2.23 17.80 -26.34
C GLU A 321 -2.40 16.29 -26.20
N TRP A 322 -2.03 15.74 -25.04
CA TRP A 322 -2.23 14.32 -24.75
C TRP A 322 -3.72 13.96 -24.63
N PHE A 323 -4.51 14.80 -23.96
CA PHE A 323 -5.93 14.58 -23.73
C PHE A 323 -6.73 14.64 -25.04
N ASP A 324 -6.42 15.60 -25.91
CA ASP A 324 -7.06 15.77 -27.21
C ASP A 324 -6.74 14.63 -28.18
N GLY A 325 -5.63 13.90 -27.95
CA GLY A 325 -5.26 12.70 -28.69
C GLY A 325 -5.99 11.42 -28.26
N LEU A 326 -6.83 11.46 -27.22
CA LEU A 326 -7.54 10.30 -26.71
C LEU A 326 -8.82 10.01 -27.50
N THR A 327 -9.13 8.72 -27.64
CA THR A 327 -10.43 8.25 -28.14
C THR A 327 -11.53 8.47 -27.09
N GLY A 328 -12.80 8.55 -27.51
CA GLY A 328 -13.94 8.74 -26.60
C GLY A 328 -13.99 7.72 -25.45
N GLY A 329 -13.78 6.43 -25.76
CA GLY A 329 -13.73 5.38 -24.72
C GLY A 329 -12.48 5.42 -23.82
N GLN A 330 -11.41 6.12 -24.21
CA GLN A 330 -10.30 6.42 -23.29
C GLN A 330 -10.65 7.57 -22.35
N VAL A 331 -11.30 8.61 -22.85
CA VAL A 331 -11.78 9.75 -22.04
C VAL A 331 -12.80 9.28 -20.99
N GLU A 332 -13.76 8.43 -21.36
CA GLU A 332 -14.73 7.86 -20.42
C GLU A 332 -14.05 7.05 -19.31
N ARG A 333 -13.02 6.26 -19.64
CA ARG A 333 -12.25 5.48 -18.66
C ARG A 333 -11.45 6.35 -17.68
N LEU A 334 -11.11 7.58 -18.05
CA LEU A 334 -10.46 8.51 -17.12
C LEU A 334 -11.41 9.03 -16.06
N ASN A 335 -12.74 8.96 -16.29
CA ASN A 335 -13.76 9.47 -15.38
C ASN A 335 -13.44 10.90 -14.92
N VAL A 336 -13.19 11.80 -15.88
CA VAL A 336 -12.73 13.18 -15.63
C VAL A 336 -13.70 13.88 -14.68
N SER A 337 -13.19 14.54 -13.65
CA SER A 337 -14.00 15.28 -12.69
C SER A 337 -14.49 16.60 -13.30
N ASP A 338 -15.75 16.95 -13.03
CA ASP A 338 -16.35 18.24 -13.36
C ASP A 338 -15.83 19.39 -12.49
N GLU A 339 -15.04 19.08 -11.46
CA GLU A 339 -14.47 20.10 -10.57
C GLU A 339 -13.56 21.06 -11.34
N THR A 340 -13.86 22.35 -11.25
CA THR A 340 -13.01 23.38 -11.87
C THR A 340 -11.78 23.62 -11.01
N PHE A 341 -10.61 23.26 -11.53
CA PHE A 341 -9.33 23.59 -10.89
C PHE A 341 -8.68 24.78 -11.61
N GLN A 342 -8.71 25.94 -10.94
CA GLN A 342 -8.13 27.18 -11.45
C GLN A 342 -6.62 27.22 -11.18
N PHE A 343 -5.88 27.79 -12.13
CA PHE A 343 -4.42 27.92 -12.12
C PHE A 343 -3.99 29.38 -12.24
#